data_AF-A0A7R9IHD1-F1
#
_entry.id   AF-A0A7R9IHD1-F1
#
_cell.length_a   1.000
_cell.length_b   1.000
_cell.length_c   1.000
_cell.angle_alpha   90.00
_cell.angle_beta   90.00
_cell.angle_gamma   90.00
#
_symmetry.space_group_name_H-M   'P 1'
#
loop_
_entity.id
_entity.type
_entity.pdbx_description
1 polymer ?
#
loop_
_entity_poly.entity_id
_entity_poly.type
_entity_poly.pdbx_seq_one_letter_code
_entity_poly.pdbx_strand_id
1 'polypeptide(L)'
;MVQKHYPAEGLNVCPGLDAEKSHQTNLQAVPSYSTHVTDGGSWQSEENPKNQIIKEEKVSKAMRAYLERARQHGNYELDLVAQAGVDEFMKQQLLDYNIGKRHLANMMGEDPETFTQKDIDSAIQYLFPSGIFTPGARPLMKHPDEVFPPRKAAEFDESGRPHHFLFYTSKPNFYQDVVAHMNSLNEFEDKMIKKRLLPDPLQAVNLTGSQWLPKEQLEKLLVESLSDKDYQNFIVLMDRLVEHPYSYRVKSFYEAYRKPLLSQTKTYDIPKPLYDADGRAYITTKECLRKTARGEVTLRSPGTGKIQINGEGIDYFKDNQPREQ
;
A
#
# COMPACT_ATOMS: atom_id res chain seq x y z
N MET A 1 -26.40 -29.81 45.28
CA MET A 1 -25.09 -29.83 45.96
C MET A 1 -24.05 -30.06 44.87
N VAL A 2 -23.35 -29.07 44.32
CA VAL A 2 -22.48 -28.09 44.98
C VAL A 2 -22.57 -26.77 44.20
N GLN A 3 -23.04 -25.72 44.87
CA GLN A 3 -23.02 -24.34 44.37
C GLN A 3 -21.64 -23.75 44.66
N LYS A 4 -20.94 -23.23 43.65
CA LYS A 4 -19.82 -22.31 43.84
C LYS A 4 -20.32 -20.90 43.55
N HIS A 5 -20.54 -20.16 44.63
CA HIS A 5 -20.78 -18.72 44.61
C HIS A 5 -19.50 -17.98 44.22
N TYR A 6 -19.61 -17.09 43.24
CA TYR A 6 -18.67 -15.97 43.05
C TYR A 6 -19.41 -14.69 43.44
N PRO A 7 -18.84 -13.83 44.29
CA PRO A 7 -19.43 -12.52 44.55
C PRO A 7 -19.09 -11.55 43.41
N ALA A 8 -20.13 -10.83 42.99
CA ALA A 8 -20.06 -9.66 42.14
C ALA A 8 -19.92 -8.38 43.00
N GLU A 9 -19.59 -7.29 42.31
CA GLU A 9 -19.75 -5.87 42.66
C GLU A 9 -18.49 -5.10 43.09
N GLY A 10 -18.26 -4.03 42.30
CA GLY A 10 -17.20 -3.06 42.43
C GLY A 10 -17.16 -2.16 41.19
N LEU A 11 -18.30 -1.51 40.89
CA LEU A 11 -18.42 -0.43 39.89
C LEU A 11 -17.41 0.67 40.21
N ASN A 12 -16.64 1.10 39.21
CA ASN A 12 -16.18 2.48 39.12
C ASN A 12 -16.47 2.98 37.70
N VAL A 13 -17.53 3.78 37.63
CA VAL A 13 -17.92 4.62 36.50
C VAL A 13 -17.35 6.01 36.77
N CYS A 14 -16.72 6.63 35.75
CA CYS A 14 -16.64 8.07 35.47
C CYS A 14 -15.47 8.36 34.48
N PRO A 15 -15.49 9.46 33.69
CA PRO A 15 -16.30 9.62 32.49
C PRO A 15 -15.41 10.01 31.28
N GLY A 16 -16.04 10.11 30.10
CA GLY A 16 -15.38 10.31 28.82
C GLY A 16 -14.59 11.62 28.66
N LEU A 17 -13.70 11.57 27.67
CA LEU A 17 -13.21 12.73 26.94
C LEU A 17 -12.85 12.27 25.52
N ASP A 18 -13.73 12.66 24.60
CA ASP A 18 -13.53 12.65 23.17
C ASP A 18 -12.31 13.49 22.81
N ALA A 19 -11.40 12.92 22.03
CA ALA A 19 -10.46 13.65 21.20
C ALA A 19 -9.88 12.68 20.16
N GLU A 20 -10.62 12.50 19.07
CA GLU A 20 -10.06 12.08 17.80
C GLU A 20 -8.93 13.05 17.42
N LYS A 21 -7.68 12.59 17.51
CA LYS A 21 -6.57 13.21 16.79
C LYS A 21 -6.15 12.25 15.70
N SER A 22 -6.56 12.62 14.49
CA SER A 22 -6.00 12.16 13.24
C SER A 22 -4.47 12.21 13.29
N HIS A 23 -3.85 11.03 13.33
CA HIS A 23 -2.43 10.91 13.00
C HIS A 23 -2.28 11.09 11.49
N GLN A 24 -2.15 12.35 11.06
CA GLN A 24 -1.45 12.66 9.83
C GLN A 24 -0.01 12.16 10.00
N THR A 25 0.30 11.04 9.34
CA THR A 25 1.67 10.60 9.12
C THR A 25 2.37 11.67 8.29
N ASN A 26 3.10 12.53 8.99
CA ASN A 26 4.01 13.51 8.42
C ASN A 26 5.09 12.73 7.66
N LEU A 27 5.08 12.81 6.32
CA LEU A 27 6.17 12.32 5.48
C LEU A 27 7.42 13.09 5.88
N GLN A 28 8.23 12.48 6.73
CA GLN A 28 9.54 13.01 7.09
C GLN A 28 10.38 13.09 5.82
N ALA A 29 10.77 14.32 5.48
CA ALA A 29 11.80 14.59 4.51
C ALA A 29 13.03 13.73 4.82
N VAL A 30 13.52 13.02 3.81
CA VAL A 30 14.78 12.26 3.88
C VAL A 30 15.88 13.25 4.27
N PRO A 31 16.68 12.98 5.32
CA PRO A 31 17.71 13.90 5.77
C PRO A 31 18.79 14.03 4.70
N SER A 32 19.00 15.26 4.23
CA SER A 32 20.15 15.62 3.41
C SER A 32 21.41 15.50 4.29
N TYR A 33 22.29 14.56 3.94
CA TYR A 33 23.58 14.41 4.60
C TYR A 33 24.50 15.57 4.18
N SER A 34 24.64 16.56 5.07
CA SER A 34 25.68 17.59 4.99
C SER A 34 26.93 17.08 5.72
N THR A 35 27.99 16.81 4.97
CA THR A 35 29.31 16.56 5.54
C THR A 35 30.03 17.90 5.76
N HIS A 36 29.98 18.41 7.00
CA HIS A 36 30.89 19.47 7.44
C HIS A 36 32.29 18.87 7.62
N VAL A 37 33.22 19.21 6.74
CA VAL A 37 34.67 19.07 6.97
C VAL A 37 35.19 20.45 7.30
N THR A 38 35.63 20.64 8.55
CA THR A 38 36.33 21.84 9.01
C THR A 38 37.81 21.68 8.74
N ASP A 39 38.37 22.50 7.85
CA ASP A 39 39.80 22.80 7.89
C ASP A 39 40.00 24.31 7.76
N GLY A 40 40.72 24.86 8.73
CA GLY A 40 40.93 26.29 8.93
C GLY A 40 42.01 26.86 8.03
N GLY A 41 41.70 27.98 7.40
CA GLY A 41 42.63 28.88 6.76
C GLY A 41 42.02 30.28 6.69
N SER A 42 42.51 31.19 7.53
CA SER A 42 42.10 32.60 7.58
C SER A 42 42.82 33.39 6.49
N TRP A 43 42.08 34.13 5.67
CA TRP A 43 42.53 35.37 5.04
C TRP A 43 41.39 36.40 5.10
N GLN A 44 41.77 37.61 5.48
CA GLN A 44 40.89 38.73 5.83
C GLN A 44 40.21 39.36 4.61
N SER A 45 39.11 40.03 4.93
CA SER A 45 38.13 40.75 4.13
C SER A 45 38.67 41.83 3.20
N GLU A 46 38.13 41.88 1.98
CA GLU A 46 37.97 43.11 1.20
C GLU A 46 36.53 43.22 0.69
N GLU A 47 35.99 44.44 0.79
CA GLU A 47 34.59 44.80 0.55
C GLU A 47 34.19 44.78 -0.93
N ASN A 48 32.92 44.43 -1.13
CA ASN A 48 32.18 44.38 -2.38
C ASN A 48 32.14 45.75 -3.08
N PRO A 49 32.25 45.78 -4.42
CA PRO A 49 31.17 46.46 -5.13
C PRO A 49 30.74 45.76 -6.43
N LYS A 50 29.43 45.82 -6.65
CA LYS A 50 28.69 45.63 -7.92
C LYS A 50 28.32 44.19 -8.26
N ASN A 51 27.10 43.83 -7.84
CA ASN A 51 26.01 43.34 -8.69
C ASN A 51 26.47 42.81 -10.05
N GLN A 52 27.19 41.69 -10.04
CA GLN A 52 27.42 40.91 -11.24
C GLN A 52 26.14 40.12 -11.45
N ILE A 53 25.31 40.61 -12.38
CA ILE A 53 24.30 39.82 -13.06
C ILE A 53 24.95 38.47 -13.35
N ILE A 54 24.48 37.43 -12.67
CA ILE A 54 24.88 36.06 -12.91
C ILE A 54 24.61 35.86 -14.40
N LYS A 55 25.68 35.80 -15.21
CA LYS A 55 25.55 35.45 -16.61
C LYS A 55 24.81 34.13 -16.62
N GLU A 56 23.63 34.09 -17.23
CA GLU A 56 22.90 32.86 -17.50
C GLU A 56 23.87 31.93 -18.22
N GLU A 57 24.52 31.06 -17.46
CA GLU A 57 25.40 30.06 -18.01
C GLU A 57 24.53 29.23 -18.92
N LYS A 58 24.97 29.09 -20.17
CA LYS A 58 24.22 28.42 -21.24
C LYS A 58 23.91 27.00 -20.77
N VAL A 59 22.71 26.82 -20.20
CA VAL A 59 22.22 25.51 -19.78
C VAL A 59 22.39 24.55 -20.96
N SER A 60 23.02 23.41 -20.70
CA SER A 60 23.27 22.40 -21.73
C SER A 60 21.97 22.10 -22.48
N LYS A 61 22.04 21.85 -23.80
CA LYS A 61 20.86 21.51 -24.61
C LYS A 61 20.04 20.35 -24.00
N ALA A 62 20.72 19.41 -23.33
CA ALA A 62 20.09 18.32 -22.61
C ALA A 62 19.33 18.80 -21.34
N MET A 63 19.91 19.74 -20.60
CA MET A 63 19.29 20.36 -19.43
C MET A 63 18.06 21.18 -19.84
N ARG A 64 18.16 21.96 -20.92
CA ARG A 64 17.02 22.71 -21.46
C ARG A 64 15.89 21.79 -21.90
N ALA A 65 16.21 20.70 -22.61
CA ALA A 65 15.20 19.70 -23.01
C ALA A 65 14.56 18.97 -21.82
N TYR A 66 15.32 18.73 -20.74
CA TYR A 66 14.79 18.16 -19.50
C TYR A 66 13.82 19.12 -18.81
N LEU A 67 14.22 20.39 -18.66
CA LEU A 67 13.41 21.45 -18.07
C LEU A 67 12.15 21.74 -18.92
N GLU A 68 12.29 21.75 -20.24
CA GLU A 68 11.17 21.87 -21.18
C GLU A 68 10.23 20.67 -21.07
N ARG A 69 10.73 19.43 -20.92
CA ARG A 69 9.88 18.25 -20.70
C ARG A 69 9.17 18.30 -19.35
N ALA A 70 9.86 18.72 -18.29
CA ALA A 70 9.26 18.92 -16.98
C ALA A 70 8.14 19.98 -17.04
N ARG A 71 8.36 21.06 -17.81
CA ARG A 71 7.38 22.11 -18.08
C ARG A 71 6.23 21.66 -18.99
N GLN A 72 6.47 20.92 -20.08
CA GLN A 72 5.44 20.44 -21.02
C GLN A 72 4.44 19.44 -20.41
N HIS A 73 4.73 18.93 -19.22
CA HIS A 73 3.78 18.12 -18.46
C HIS A 73 2.95 18.95 -17.47
N GLY A 74 3.15 20.27 -17.41
CA GLY A 74 2.28 21.26 -16.77
C GLY A 74 2.09 22.47 -17.68
N ASN A 75 1.02 22.49 -18.45
CA ASN A 75 0.71 23.62 -19.36
C ASN A 75 -0.20 24.57 -18.55
N TYR A 76 0.10 25.85 -18.27
CA TYR A 76 0.36 27.00 -19.17
C TYR A 76 0.93 28.22 -18.36
N GLU A 77 1.80 29.05 -19.00
CA GLU A 77 2.44 30.38 -18.68
C GLU A 77 2.36 30.96 -17.23
N LEU A 78 3.38 31.57 -16.60
CA LEU A 78 4.60 32.29 -17.02
C LEU A 78 5.55 32.40 -15.79
N ASP A 79 6.86 32.33 -16.02
CA ASP A 79 7.98 32.71 -15.14
C ASP A 79 8.18 32.08 -13.72
N LEU A 80 9.38 31.49 -13.61
CA LEU A 80 10.21 31.18 -12.42
C LEU A 80 9.96 29.86 -11.64
N VAL A 81 11.02 29.03 -11.66
CA VAL A 81 11.34 27.84 -10.85
C VAL A 81 10.84 26.48 -11.38
N ALA A 82 11.79 25.67 -11.86
CA ALA A 82 11.59 24.40 -12.56
C ALA A 82 11.04 23.22 -11.71
N GLN A 83 10.95 23.36 -10.39
CA GLN A 83 10.25 22.39 -9.52
C GLN A 83 8.74 22.62 -9.51
N ALA A 84 8.27 23.81 -9.91
CA ALA A 84 6.86 24.18 -9.79
C ALA A 84 5.96 23.54 -10.85
N GLY A 85 6.43 23.15 -12.05
CA GLY A 85 5.53 22.78 -13.15
C GLY A 85 4.69 21.50 -12.96
N VAL A 86 5.28 20.43 -12.41
CA VAL A 86 4.51 19.20 -12.07
C VAL A 86 3.61 19.47 -10.87
N ASP A 87 4.13 20.20 -9.89
CA ASP A 87 3.37 20.58 -8.71
C ASP A 87 2.21 21.51 -9.06
N GLU A 88 2.37 22.41 -10.03
CA GLU A 88 1.36 23.34 -10.52
C GLU A 88 0.26 22.60 -11.27
N PHE A 89 0.62 21.68 -12.17
CA PHE A 89 -0.37 20.82 -12.83
C PHE A 89 -1.18 20.03 -11.79
N MET A 90 -0.50 19.37 -10.86
CA MET A 90 -1.17 18.60 -9.82
C MET A 90 -2.03 19.48 -8.91
N LYS A 91 -1.57 20.70 -8.56
CA LYS A 91 -2.35 21.69 -7.82
C LYS A 91 -3.59 22.14 -8.58
N GLN A 92 -3.48 22.41 -9.88
CA GLN A 92 -4.63 22.78 -10.71
C GLN A 92 -5.65 21.64 -10.78
N GLN A 93 -5.20 20.41 -11.05
CA GLN A 93 -6.08 19.24 -11.06
C GLN A 93 -6.73 19.00 -9.70
N LEU A 94 -6.02 19.29 -8.60
CA LEU A 94 -6.58 19.20 -7.25
C LEU A 94 -7.66 20.26 -6.99
N LEU A 95 -7.45 21.49 -7.45
CA LEU A 95 -8.46 22.55 -7.38
C LEU A 95 -9.71 22.17 -8.19
N ASP A 96 -9.51 21.71 -9.43
CA ASP A 96 -10.61 21.26 -10.31
C ASP A 96 -11.36 20.07 -9.70
N TYR A 97 -10.65 19.12 -9.11
CA TYR A 97 -11.24 17.99 -8.39
C TYR A 97 -12.11 18.46 -7.21
N ASN A 98 -11.62 19.41 -6.41
CA ASN A 98 -12.37 19.93 -5.26
C ASN A 98 -13.62 20.74 -5.68
N ILE A 99 -13.51 21.51 -6.76
CA ILE A 99 -14.64 22.23 -7.36
C ILE A 99 -15.66 21.23 -7.92
N GLY A 100 -15.19 20.24 -8.68
CA GLY A 100 -16.00 19.16 -9.24
C GLY A 100 -16.71 18.34 -8.16
N LYS A 101 -16.04 18.03 -7.05
CA LYS A 101 -16.62 17.35 -5.89
C LYS A 101 -17.82 18.12 -5.33
N ARG A 102 -17.68 19.44 -5.15
CA ARG A 102 -18.77 20.30 -4.66
C ARG A 102 -19.93 20.38 -5.63
N HIS A 103 -19.66 20.46 -6.94
CA HIS A 103 -20.70 20.45 -7.96
C HIS A 103 -21.43 19.10 -8.03
N LEU A 104 -20.70 17.99 -7.90
CA LEU A 104 -21.29 16.66 -7.89
C LEU A 104 -22.20 16.47 -6.68
N ALA A 105 -21.77 16.89 -5.49
CA ALA A 105 -22.60 16.87 -4.29
C ALA A 105 -23.89 17.70 -4.47
N ASN A 106 -23.77 18.92 -5.03
CA ASN A 106 -24.92 19.76 -5.34
C ASN A 106 -25.90 19.13 -6.34
N MET A 107 -25.40 18.44 -7.37
CA MET A 107 -26.25 17.73 -8.35
C MET A 107 -26.99 16.54 -7.72
N MET A 108 -26.36 15.86 -6.76
CA MET A 108 -26.96 14.72 -6.05
C MET A 108 -27.83 15.15 -4.86
N GLY A 109 -27.79 16.43 -4.47
CA GLY A 109 -28.51 16.95 -3.31
C GLY A 109 -27.88 16.55 -1.95
N GLU A 110 -26.60 16.18 -1.96
CA GLU A 110 -25.85 15.78 -0.77
C GLU A 110 -24.96 16.92 -0.25
N ASP A 111 -24.54 16.82 1.02
CA ASP A 111 -23.63 17.80 1.64
C ASP A 111 -22.18 17.63 1.14
N PRO A 112 -21.52 18.70 0.63
CA PRO A 112 -20.17 18.61 0.06
C PRO A 112 -19.07 18.15 1.03
N GLU A 113 -19.22 18.44 2.33
CA GLU A 113 -18.20 18.11 3.34
C GLU A 113 -18.27 16.64 3.75
N THR A 114 -19.48 16.08 3.85
CA THR A 114 -19.72 14.67 4.19
C THR A 114 -19.52 13.72 2.99
N PHE A 115 -19.38 14.26 1.78
CA PHE A 115 -19.32 13.48 0.54
C PHE A 115 -18.04 12.64 0.43
N THR A 116 -18.18 11.31 0.47
CA THR A 116 -17.06 10.35 0.42
C THR A 116 -16.76 9.86 -1.00
N GLN A 117 -15.61 9.20 -1.19
CA GLN A 117 -15.26 8.61 -2.50
C GLN A 117 -16.26 7.56 -2.98
N LYS A 118 -16.92 6.83 -2.07
CA LYS A 118 -17.94 5.84 -2.46
C LYS A 118 -19.19 6.50 -3.04
N ASP A 119 -19.54 7.67 -2.51
CA ASP A 119 -20.69 8.45 -2.96
C ASP A 119 -20.40 9.08 -4.33
N ILE A 120 -19.16 9.55 -4.52
CA ILE A 120 -18.64 9.98 -5.83
C ILE A 120 -18.75 8.86 -6.86
N ASP A 121 -18.22 7.67 -6.56
CA ASP A 121 -18.21 6.54 -7.48
C ASP A 121 -19.65 6.12 -7.85
N SER A 122 -20.56 6.13 -6.87
CA SER A 122 -21.98 5.80 -7.06
C SER A 122 -22.70 6.86 -7.91
N ALA A 123 -22.45 8.14 -7.66
CA ALA A 123 -23.03 9.24 -8.43
C ALA A 123 -22.56 9.21 -9.89
N ILE A 124 -21.28 8.92 -10.13
CA ILE A 124 -20.73 8.80 -11.49
C ILE A 124 -21.32 7.60 -12.22
N GLN A 125 -21.47 6.47 -11.54
CA GLN A 125 -22.11 5.29 -12.13
C GLN A 125 -23.56 5.57 -12.55
N TYR A 126 -24.27 6.41 -11.79
CA TYR A 126 -25.64 6.82 -12.12
C TYR A 126 -25.70 7.84 -13.26
N LEU A 127 -24.89 8.90 -13.21
CA LEU A 127 -24.89 9.98 -14.20
C LEU A 127 -24.31 9.53 -15.56
N PHE A 128 -23.28 8.68 -15.53
CA PHE A 128 -22.57 8.18 -16.71
C PHE A 128 -22.56 6.65 -16.73
N PRO A 129 -23.71 6.00 -16.99
CA PRO A 129 -23.80 4.56 -16.99
C PRO A 129 -22.95 3.98 -18.14
N SER A 130 -21.94 3.19 -17.80
CA SER A 130 -21.07 2.51 -18.77
C SER A 130 -21.23 1.00 -18.68
N GLY A 131 -21.54 0.37 -19.82
CA GLY A 131 -21.65 -1.08 -19.96
C GLY A 131 -20.31 -1.80 -20.20
N ILE A 132 -19.18 -1.11 -20.00
CA ILE A 132 -17.85 -1.65 -20.30
C ILE A 132 -17.46 -2.68 -19.23
N PHE A 133 -17.11 -3.89 -19.66
CA PHE A 133 -16.72 -4.98 -18.75
C PHE A 133 -15.44 -4.67 -17.97
N THR A 134 -14.49 -3.95 -18.57
CA THR A 134 -13.24 -3.55 -17.91
C THR A 134 -13.46 -2.33 -17.01
N PRO A 135 -13.27 -2.45 -15.67
CA PRO A 135 -13.53 -1.33 -14.76
C PRO A 135 -12.62 -0.11 -14.99
N GLY A 136 -11.38 -0.33 -15.44
CA GLY A 136 -10.41 0.74 -15.70
C GLY A 136 -10.70 1.62 -16.91
N ALA A 137 -11.65 1.22 -17.77
CA ALA A 137 -12.08 2.01 -18.93
C ALA A 137 -13.40 2.75 -18.69
N ARG A 138 -13.98 2.63 -17.48
CA ARG A 138 -15.20 3.33 -17.10
C ARG A 138 -14.89 4.78 -16.71
N PRO A 139 -15.88 5.69 -16.84
CA PRO A 139 -15.76 7.03 -16.26
C PRO A 139 -15.45 6.94 -14.76
N LEU A 140 -14.46 7.70 -14.29
CA LEU A 140 -14.07 7.77 -12.89
C LEU A 140 -13.64 9.19 -12.53
N MET A 141 -13.85 9.60 -11.28
CA MET A 141 -13.34 10.84 -10.70
C MET A 141 -12.68 10.49 -9.37
N LYS A 142 -11.38 10.69 -9.28
CA LYS A 142 -10.56 10.37 -8.09
C LYS A 142 -9.57 11.49 -7.82
N HIS A 143 -8.96 11.45 -6.65
CA HIS A 143 -7.88 12.36 -6.31
C HIS A 143 -6.73 12.27 -7.34
N PRO A 144 -6.14 13.40 -7.78
CA PRO A 144 -5.10 13.42 -8.80
C PRO A 144 -3.92 12.46 -8.52
N ASP A 145 -3.50 12.34 -7.26
CA ASP A 145 -2.40 11.46 -6.84
C ASP A 145 -2.67 9.97 -7.09
N GLU A 146 -3.94 9.54 -7.16
CA GLU A 146 -4.29 8.16 -7.48
C GLU A 146 -4.39 7.91 -8.99
N VAL A 147 -4.69 8.96 -9.76
CA VAL A 147 -4.92 8.88 -11.21
C VAL A 147 -3.61 8.99 -11.98
N PHE A 148 -2.78 9.95 -11.60
CA PHE A 148 -1.51 10.19 -12.27
C PHE A 148 -0.40 9.32 -11.66
N PRO A 149 0.44 8.68 -12.49
CA PRO A 149 1.57 7.92 -11.96
C PRO A 149 2.54 8.85 -11.24
N PRO A 150 3.13 8.42 -10.12
CA PRO A 150 4.15 9.21 -9.43
C PRO A 150 5.34 9.43 -10.38
N ARG A 151 5.86 10.66 -10.39
CA ARG A 151 7.00 11.06 -11.20
C ARG A 151 8.11 11.54 -10.30
N LYS A 152 9.35 11.37 -10.76
CA LYS A 152 10.50 11.92 -10.07
C LYS A 152 10.46 13.44 -10.13
N ALA A 153 10.78 14.08 -9.01
CA ALA A 153 11.08 15.50 -8.98
C ALA A 153 12.35 15.80 -9.79
N ALA A 154 12.63 17.08 -10.05
CA ALA A 154 13.91 17.48 -10.63
C ALA A 154 15.06 16.97 -9.74
N GLU A 155 16.00 16.21 -10.33
CA GLU A 155 17.14 15.63 -9.61
C GLU A 155 18.34 16.58 -9.52
N PHE A 156 18.23 17.81 -10.03
CA PHE A 156 19.30 18.80 -10.09
C PHE A 156 18.82 20.23 -9.79
N ASP A 157 19.74 21.02 -9.25
CA ASP A 157 19.59 22.45 -8.99
C ASP A 157 19.60 23.28 -10.29
N GLU A 158 19.21 24.55 -10.21
CA GLU A 158 19.28 25.50 -11.34
C GLU A 158 20.71 25.66 -11.91
N SER A 159 21.73 25.40 -11.10
CA SER A 159 23.14 25.36 -11.49
C SER A 159 23.55 24.07 -12.24
N GLY A 160 22.65 23.10 -12.35
CA GLY A 160 22.91 21.78 -12.95
C GLY A 160 23.60 20.79 -12.00
N ARG A 161 23.78 21.13 -10.73
CA ARG A 161 24.33 20.22 -9.72
C ARG A 161 23.26 19.19 -9.29
N PRO A 162 23.53 17.88 -9.38
CA PRO A 162 22.60 16.87 -8.88
C PRO A 162 22.44 16.92 -7.36
N HIS A 163 21.20 16.72 -6.87
CA HIS A 163 20.91 16.64 -5.44
C HIS A 163 21.44 15.36 -4.80
N HIS A 164 21.45 14.25 -5.55
CA HIS A 164 21.86 12.94 -5.06
C HIS A 164 23.26 12.55 -5.57
N PHE A 165 24.12 12.05 -4.68
CA PHE A 165 25.50 11.70 -5.04
C PHE A 165 25.58 10.52 -6.02
N LEU A 166 24.59 9.60 -6.01
CA LEU A 166 24.47 8.49 -6.97
C LEU A 166 23.71 8.87 -8.25
N PHE A 167 23.45 10.15 -8.52
CA PHE A 167 22.71 10.57 -9.72
C PHE A 167 23.30 9.97 -11.02
N TYR A 168 24.63 9.97 -11.16
CA TYR A 168 25.31 9.45 -12.35
C TYR A 168 25.23 7.92 -12.51
N THR A 169 24.66 7.20 -11.56
CA THR A 169 24.35 5.77 -11.70
C THR A 169 23.03 5.52 -12.44
N SER A 170 22.28 6.57 -12.77
CA SER A 170 20.91 6.56 -13.35
C SER A 170 19.80 6.03 -12.45
N LYS A 171 20.13 5.30 -11.37
CA LYS A 171 19.18 4.70 -10.42
C LYS A 171 19.55 5.04 -8.97
N PRO A 172 19.53 6.34 -8.60
CA PRO A 172 19.96 6.76 -7.26
C PRO A 172 19.15 6.10 -6.15
N ASN A 173 17.83 5.96 -6.29
CA ASN A 173 16.96 5.46 -5.22
C ASN A 173 17.17 3.96 -4.97
N PHE A 174 17.50 3.20 -6.03
CA PHE A 174 17.76 1.77 -5.90
C PHE A 174 19.03 1.44 -5.09
N TYR A 175 20.09 2.25 -5.22
CA TYR A 175 21.42 1.91 -4.68
C TYR A 175 21.71 2.44 -3.26
N GLN A 176 20.90 3.34 -2.71
CA GLN A 176 21.28 4.14 -1.54
C GLN A 176 21.16 3.40 -0.18
N ASP A 177 20.06 2.72 0.10
CA ASP A 177 19.62 2.55 1.49
C ASP A 177 20.06 1.25 2.18
N VAL A 178 20.09 0.13 1.45
CA VAL A 178 20.26 -1.19 2.07
C VAL A 178 21.65 -1.38 2.69
N VAL A 179 22.69 -0.91 2.00
CA VAL A 179 24.08 -1.07 2.45
C VAL A 179 24.36 -0.24 3.71
N ALA A 180 23.79 0.96 3.81
CA ALA A 180 23.93 1.82 4.99
C ALA A 180 23.32 1.16 6.23
N HIS A 181 22.12 0.57 6.08
CA HIS A 181 21.48 -0.18 7.16
C HIS A 181 22.27 -1.43 7.56
N MET A 182 22.82 -2.17 6.59
CA MET A 182 23.69 -3.31 6.86
C MET A 182 24.95 -2.92 7.64
N ASN A 183 25.62 -1.83 7.26
CA ASN A 183 26.81 -1.35 7.95
C ASN A 183 26.49 -0.90 9.39
N SER A 184 25.37 -0.20 9.60
CA SER A 184 24.89 0.18 10.94
C SER A 184 24.62 -1.03 11.83
N LEU A 185 24.09 -2.11 11.25
CA LEU A 185 23.88 -3.37 11.94
C LEU A 185 25.20 -4.06 12.32
N ASN A 186 26.17 -4.12 11.39
CA ASN A 186 27.50 -4.68 11.65
C ASN A 186 28.24 -3.89 12.74
N GLU A 187 28.22 -2.55 12.69
CA GLU A 187 28.84 -1.71 13.72
C GLU A 187 28.22 -1.96 15.10
N PHE A 188 26.93 -2.24 15.14
CA PHE A 188 26.26 -2.57 16.38
C PHE A 188 26.62 -3.95 16.89
N GLU A 189 26.67 -4.94 16.00
CA GLU A 189 27.15 -6.27 16.31
C GLU A 189 28.56 -6.21 16.92
N ASP A 190 29.49 -5.46 16.31
CA ASP A 190 30.83 -5.24 16.83
C ASP A 190 30.82 -4.63 18.24
N LYS A 191 29.93 -3.65 18.50
CA LYS A 191 29.76 -3.04 19.83
C LYS A 191 29.22 -4.05 20.85
N MET A 192 28.36 -4.98 20.45
CA MET A 192 27.80 -6.02 21.32
C MET A 192 28.80 -7.14 21.60
N ILE A 193 29.59 -7.54 20.60
CA ILE A 193 30.69 -8.49 20.73
C ILE A 193 31.75 -7.96 21.70
N LYS A 194 32.12 -6.67 21.58
CA LYS A 194 33.02 -6.00 22.55
C LYS A 194 32.50 -6.07 23.98
N LYS A 195 31.17 -6.03 24.16
CA LYS A 195 30.50 -6.18 25.46
C LYS A 195 30.25 -7.64 25.87
N ARG A 196 30.63 -8.62 25.05
CA ARG A 196 30.39 -10.06 25.22
C ARG A 196 28.91 -10.42 25.41
N LEU A 197 28.01 -9.63 24.82
CA LEU A 197 26.58 -9.90 24.82
C LEU A 197 26.22 -10.67 23.55
N LEU A 198 25.50 -11.77 23.72
CA LEU A 198 24.99 -12.57 22.61
C LEU A 198 23.64 -12.01 22.11
N PRO A 199 23.31 -12.18 20.82
CA PRO A 199 21.99 -11.84 20.30
C PRO A 199 20.89 -12.65 21.02
N ASP A 200 19.78 -11.99 21.35
CA ASP A 200 18.62 -12.65 21.96
C ASP A 200 17.82 -13.41 20.89
N PRO A 201 17.67 -14.74 20.98
CA PRO A 201 16.91 -15.53 20.01
C PRO A 201 15.41 -15.16 19.94
N LEU A 202 14.85 -14.54 20.98
CA LEU A 202 13.45 -14.10 20.98
C LEU A 202 13.20 -12.86 20.11
N GLN A 203 14.26 -12.10 19.82
CA GLN A 203 14.19 -10.90 18.98
C GLN A 203 14.40 -11.23 17.49
N ALA A 204 14.60 -12.49 17.14
CA ALA A 204 14.73 -12.94 15.76
C ALA A 204 13.45 -12.63 14.97
N VAL A 205 13.63 -12.05 13.78
CA VAL A 205 12.52 -11.62 12.94
C VAL A 205 11.84 -12.83 12.29
N ASN A 206 10.56 -13.03 12.59
CA ASN A 206 9.74 -14.04 11.93
C ASN A 206 9.06 -13.44 10.70
N LEU A 207 9.36 -14.02 9.54
CA LEU A 207 8.87 -13.58 8.23
C LEU A 207 7.58 -14.27 7.78
N THR A 208 7.07 -15.21 8.57
CA THR A 208 5.89 -16.03 8.22
C THR A 208 4.66 -15.16 8.00
N GLY A 209 3.97 -15.35 6.86
CA GLY A 209 2.74 -14.63 6.53
C GLY A 209 2.95 -13.29 5.81
N SER A 210 4.17 -12.96 5.38
CA SER A 210 4.44 -11.84 4.48
C SER A 210 5.36 -12.24 3.34
N GLN A 211 5.25 -11.55 2.21
CA GLN A 211 6.11 -11.72 1.03
C GLN A 211 6.79 -10.39 0.68
N TRP A 212 7.93 -10.47 -0.02
CA TRP A 212 8.58 -9.30 -0.61
C TRP A 212 7.69 -8.64 -1.68
N LEU A 213 7.82 -7.33 -1.84
CA LEU A 213 7.13 -6.60 -2.91
C LEU A 213 7.52 -7.17 -4.29
N PRO A 214 6.55 -7.50 -5.17
CA PRO A 214 6.84 -7.85 -6.55
C PRO A 214 7.49 -6.67 -7.29
N LYS A 215 8.26 -6.99 -8.34
CA LYS A 215 9.01 -6.04 -9.16
C LYS A 215 8.22 -4.78 -9.53
N GLU A 216 7.02 -4.94 -10.09
CA GLU A 216 6.18 -3.82 -10.53
C GLU A 216 5.83 -2.83 -9.41
N GLN A 217 5.67 -3.34 -8.19
CA GLN A 217 5.32 -2.51 -7.04
C GLN A 217 6.57 -1.84 -6.46
N LEU A 218 7.72 -2.50 -6.53
CA LEU A 218 9.00 -1.93 -6.17
C LEU A 218 9.39 -0.77 -7.11
N GLU A 219 9.19 -0.94 -8.42
CA GLU A 219 9.41 0.12 -9.42
C GLU A 219 8.54 1.34 -9.17
N LYS A 220 7.27 1.14 -8.78
CA LYS A 220 6.34 2.22 -8.41
C LYS A 220 6.78 2.95 -7.13
N LEU A 221 7.29 2.21 -6.15
CA LEU A 221 7.76 2.78 -4.88
C LEU A 221 9.02 3.64 -5.09
N LEU A 222 10.00 3.10 -5.84
CA LEU A 222 11.27 3.80 -6.11
C LEU A 222 11.16 4.84 -7.23
N VAL A 223 10.09 4.80 -8.02
CA VAL A 223 9.89 5.58 -9.25
C VAL A 223 11.05 5.38 -10.24
N GLU A 224 11.54 4.13 -10.33
CA GLU A 224 12.69 3.73 -11.13
C GLU A 224 12.41 2.42 -11.87
N SER A 225 13.00 2.26 -13.06
CA SER A 225 12.89 1.01 -13.82
C SER A 225 13.95 -0.01 -13.38
N LEU A 226 13.54 -1.25 -13.17
CA LEU A 226 14.40 -2.32 -12.67
C LEU A 226 14.55 -3.44 -13.69
N SER A 227 15.78 -3.98 -13.79
CA SER A 227 15.99 -5.23 -14.50
C SER A 227 15.56 -6.41 -13.61
N ASP A 228 15.25 -7.55 -14.21
CA ASP A 228 14.95 -8.77 -13.45
C ASP A 228 16.16 -9.22 -12.62
N LYS A 229 17.38 -8.97 -13.12
CA LYS A 229 18.62 -9.22 -12.38
C LYS A 229 18.76 -8.31 -11.17
N ASP A 230 18.44 -7.02 -11.32
CA ASP A 230 18.49 -6.04 -10.24
C ASP A 230 17.51 -6.44 -9.13
N TYR A 231 16.31 -6.88 -9.50
CA TYR A 231 15.29 -7.36 -8.58
C TYR A 231 15.71 -8.63 -7.84
N GLN A 232 16.34 -9.60 -8.51
CA GLN A 232 16.89 -10.79 -7.86
C GLN A 232 17.99 -10.43 -6.85
N ASN A 233 18.89 -9.53 -7.22
CA ASN A 233 19.94 -9.04 -6.32
C ASN A 233 19.34 -8.33 -5.10
N PHE A 234 18.27 -7.54 -5.30
CA PHE A 234 17.55 -6.88 -4.22
C PHE A 234 16.94 -7.88 -3.22
N ILE A 235 16.31 -8.96 -3.70
CA ILE A 235 15.76 -10.00 -2.81
C ILE A 235 16.88 -10.62 -1.98
N VAL A 236 18.00 -11.02 -2.61
CA VAL A 236 19.14 -11.61 -1.90
C VAL A 236 19.70 -10.66 -0.83
N LEU A 237 19.79 -9.37 -1.14
CA LEU A 237 20.23 -8.35 -0.18
C LEU A 237 19.25 -8.18 0.99
N MET A 238 17.95 -8.20 0.72
CA MET A 238 16.91 -8.09 1.74
C MET A 238 16.83 -9.33 2.63
N ASP A 239 16.97 -10.53 2.06
CA ASP A 239 17.05 -11.78 2.82
C ASP A 239 18.26 -11.74 3.75
N ARG A 240 19.43 -11.32 3.24
CA ARG A 240 20.64 -11.15 4.05
C ARG A 240 20.46 -10.13 5.19
N LEU A 241 19.70 -9.05 4.94
CA LEU A 241 19.41 -8.04 5.96
C LEU A 241 18.53 -8.59 7.08
N VAL A 242 17.57 -9.45 6.74
CA VAL A 242 16.70 -10.08 7.75
C VAL A 242 17.41 -11.19 8.51
N GLU A 243 18.26 -11.98 7.84
CA GLU A 243 19.08 -13.03 8.45
C GLU A 243 20.06 -12.49 9.50
N HIS A 244 20.35 -11.18 9.47
CA HIS A 244 21.23 -10.55 10.45
C HIS A 244 20.68 -10.70 11.88
N PRO A 245 21.50 -11.09 12.88
CA PRO A 245 21.03 -11.33 14.25
C PRO A 245 20.32 -10.16 14.92
N TYR A 246 20.69 -8.93 14.53
CA TYR A 246 20.14 -7.68 15.07
C TYR A 246 19.13 -6.99 14.13
N SER A 247 18.52 -7.72 13.19
CA SER A 247 17.61 -7.17 12.18
C SER A 247 16.39 -6.43 12.76
N TYR A 248 15.99 -6.71 14.01
CA TYR A 248 14.90 -6.02 14.71
C TYR A 248 15.03 -4.48 14.74
N ARG A 249 16.25 -3.93 14.69
CA ARG A 249 16.49 -2.48 14.66
C ARG A 249 16.04 -1.82 13.36
N VAL A 250 16.07 -2.57 12.27
CA VAL A 250 15.77 -2.10 10.91
C VAL A 250 14.36 -2.55 10.50
N LYS A 251 13.52 -2.89 11.49
CA LYS A 251 12.15 -3.38 11.29
C LYS A 251 11.29 -2.48 10.42
N SER A 252 11.27 -1.18 10.74
CA SER A 252 10.51 -0.20 9.96
C SER A 252 10.92 -0.13 8.49
N PHE A 253 12.21 -0.35 8.19
CA PHE A 253 12.73 -0.27 6.83
C PHE A 253 12.33 -1.49 6.01
N TYR A 254 12.59 -2.71 6.47
CA TYR A 254 12.25 -3.88 5.65
C TYR A 254 10.73 -4.12 5.59
N GLU A 255 9.96 -3.72 6.61
CA GLU A 255 8.49 -3.81 6.58
C GLU A 255 7.87 -2.95 5.47
N ALA A 256 8.48 -1.80 5.13
CA ALA A 256 8.04 -0.98 4.01
C ALA A 256 8.11 -1.73 2.66
N TYR A 257 9.01 -2.71 2.55
CA TYR A 257 9.19 -3.54 1.35
C TYR A 257 8.46 -4.90 1.42
N ARG A 258 7.61 -5.11 2.43
CA ARG A 258 6.86 -6.36 2.64
C ARG A 258 5.37 -6.14 2.43
N LYS A 259 4.70 -7.19 1.97
CA LYS A 259 3.23 -7.26 1.92
C LYS A 259 2.71 -8.43 2.74
N PRO A 260 1.71 -8.21 3.61
CA PRO A 260 1.06 -9.32 4.30
C PRO A 260 0.35 -10.21 3.29
N LEU A 261 0.54 -11.52 3.43
CA LEU A 261 -0.21 -12.52 2.68
C LEU A 261 -1.56 -12.72 3.36
N LEU A 262 -2.64 -12.45 2.64
CA LEU A 262 -3.97 -12.79 3.09
C LEU A 262 -4.11 -14.32 3.05
N SER A 263 -3.96 -14.97 4.20
CA SER A 263 -4.26 -16.40 4.34
C SER A 263 -5.78 -16.58 4.24
N GLN A 264 -6.26 -17.04 3.09
CA GLN A 264 -7.64 -17.52 2.97
C GLN A 264 -7.73 -18.90 3.63
N THR A 265 -7.98 -18.91 4.93
CA THR A 265 -8.43 -20.13 5.60
C THR A 265 -9.83 -20.42 5.07
N LYS A 266 -10.01 -21.52 4.33
CA LYS A 266 -11.33 -21.99 3.90
C LYS A 266 -12.10 -22.46 5.13
N THR A 267 -12.68 -21.53 5.87
CA THR A 267 -13.69 -21.83 6.87
C THR A 267 -14.96 -22.15 6.10
N TYR A 268 -15.32 -23.43 6.04
CA TYR A 268 -16.64 -23.81 5.57
C TYR A 268 -17.64 -23.32 6.61
N ASP A 269 -18.53 -22.41 6.22
CA ASP A 269 -19.64 -21.99 7.06
C ASP A 269 -20.58 -23.19 7.23
N ILE A 270 -20.50 -23.83 8.40
CA ILE A 270 -21.35 -24.98 8.72
C ILE A 270 -22.78 -24.44 8.89
N PRO A 271 -23.75 -24.85 8.05
CA PRO A 271 -25.12 -24.37 8.16
C PRO A 271 -25.72 -24.80 9.51
N LYS A 272 -26.49 -23.92 10.14
CA LYS A 272 -27.17 -24.22 11.40
C LYS A 272 -28.30 -25.24 11.14
N PRO A 273 -28.41 -26.32 11.95
CA PRO A 273 -29.50 -27.27 11.82
C PRO A 273 -30.84 -26.61 12.19
N LEU A 274 -31.87 -26.87 11.37
CA LEU A 274 -33.25 -26.51 11.62
C LEU A 274 -33.97 -27.70 12.28
N TYR A 275 -35.12 -27.46 12.91
CA TYR A 275 -35.91 -28.51 13.55
C TYR A 275 -37.32 -28.56 12.94
N ASP A 276 -37.75 -29.75 12.57
CA ASP A 276 -39.12 -30.02 12.11
C ASP A 276 -40.12 -30.04 13.29
N ALA A 277 -41.42 -30.05 12.97
CA ALA A 277 -42.52 -30.18 13.96
C ALA A 277 -42.40 -31.45 14.83
N ASP A 278 -41.78 -32.50 14.30
CA ASP A 278 -41.52 -33.77 15.00
C ASP A 278 -40.23 -33.73 15.85
N GLY A 279 -39.58 -32.56 15.98
CA GLY A 279 -38.34 -32.37 16.74
C GLY A 279 -37.08 -32.94 16.08
N ARG A 280 -37.14 -33.35 14.81
CA ARG A 280 -35.99 -33.89 14.07
C ARG A 280 -35.15 -32.75 13.49
N ALA A 281 -33.83 -32.86 13.65
CA ALA A 281 -32.91 -31.88 13.09
C ALA A 281 -32.74 -32.13 11.59
N TYR A 282 -32.80 -31.09 10.77
CA TYR A 282 -32.51 -31.18 9.34
C TYR A 282 -31.66 -30.01 8.87
N ILE A 283 -30.86 -30.26 7.84
CA ILE A 283 -30.05 -29.27 7.15
C ILE A 283 -30.46 -29.30 5.70
N THR A 284 -30.87 -28.14 5.19
CA THR A 284 -31.19 -27.97 3.77
C THR A 284 -30.04 -27.24 3.11
N THR A 285 -29.27 -27.96 2.30
CA THR A 285 -28.25 -27.35 1.44
C THR A 285 -28.89 -27.07 0.09
N LYS A 286 -29.08 -25.78 -0.20
CA LYS A 286 -29.61 -25.30 -1.48
C LYS A 286 -28.47 -25.12 -2.47
N GLU A 287 -28.80 -25.22 -3.76
CA GLU A 287 -27.88 -24.93 -4.87
C GLU A 287 -26.64 -25.86 -4.93
N CYS A 288 -26.87 -27.17 -4.79
CA CYS A 288 -25.85 -28.16 -5.16
C CYS A 288 -25.73 -28.19 -6.68
N LEU A 289 -24.69 -27.56 -7.23
CA LEU A 289 -24.48 -27.41 -8.66
C LEU A 289 -23.46 -28.42 -9.18
N ARG A 290 -23.83 -29.19 -10.21
CA ARG A 290 -22.88 -29.99 -11.00
C ARG A 290 -23.17 -29.86 -12.48
N LYS A 291 -22.24 -29.26 -13.23
CA LYS A 291 -22.45 -28.89 -14.63
C LYS A 291 -23.74 -28.04 -14.77
N THR A 292 -24.75 -28.54 -15.48
CA THR A 292 -26.06 -27.90 -15.65
C THR A 292 -27.11 -28.38 -14.63
N ALA A 293 -26.84 -29.47 -13.90
CA ALA A 293 -27.76 -30.01 -12.90
C ALA A 293 -27.73 -29.16 -11.63
N ARG A 294 -28.93 -28.86 -11.11
CA ARG A 294 -29.13 -28.14 -9.85
C ARG A 294 -29.96 -29.02 -8.93
N GLY A 295 -29.48 -29.25 -7.73
CA GLY A 295 -30.16 -30.04 -6.71
C GLY A 295 -30.30 -29.29 -5.39
N GLU A 296 -31.34 -29.63 -4.65
CA GLU A 296 -31.51 -29.24 -3.25
C GLU A 296 -31.52 -30.53 -2.42
N VAL A 297 -30.67 -30.59 -1.40
CA VAL A 297 -30.52 -31.78 -0.56
C VAL A 297 -30.91 -31.44 0.86
N THR A 298 -31.85 -32.22 1.39
CA THR A 298 -32.27 -32.13 2.79
C THR A 298 -31.70 -33.35 3.53
N LEU A 299 -30.79 -33.10 4.46
CA LEU A 299 -30.24 -34.13 5.34
C LEU A 299 -31.00 -34.08 6.66
N ARG A 300 -31.53 -35.21 7.11
CA ARG A 300 -32.26 -35.33 8.38
C ARG A 300 -31.50 -36.20 9.37
N SER A 301 -31.49 -35.80 10.63
CA SER A 301 -30.90 -36.53 11.75
C SER A 301 -31.92 -36.65 12.89
N PRO A 302 -32.16 -37.86 13.45
CA PRO A 302 -31.58 -39.16 13.10
C PRO A 302 -32.18 -39.76 11.80
N GLY A 303 -31.37 -40.49 11.02
CA GLY A 303 -31.77 -41.06 9.73
C GLY A 303 -31.65 -42.59 9.66
N THR A 304 -32.50 -43.23 8.85
CA THR A 304 -32.50 -44.69 8.61
C THR A 304 -31.84 -45.08 7.27
N GLY A 305 -31.09 -44.17 6.64
CA GLY A 305 -30.45 -44.40 5.34
C GLY A 305 -31.40 -44.41 4.13
N LYS A 306 -32.63 -43.91 4.27
CA LYS A 306 -33.56 -43.77 3.14
C LYS A 306 -33.20 -42.54 2.33
N ILE A 307 -32.97 -42.74 1.03
CA ILE A 307 -32.66 -41.68 0.06
C ILE A 307 -33.87 -41.55 -0.87
N GLN A 308 -34.35 -40.32 -1.06
CA GLN A 308 -35.43 -39.99 -1.99
C GLN A 308 -34.93 -38.91 -2.96
N ILE A 309 -35.03 -39.18 -4.26
CA ILE A 309 -34.62 -38.30 -5.34
C ILE A 309 -35.88 -37.92 -6.12
N ASN A 310 -36.30 -36.65 -6.07
CA ASN A 310 -37.52 -36.16 -6.73
C ASN A 310 -38.80 -36.96 -6.41
N GLY A 311 -38.87 -37.58 -5.23
CA GLY A 311 -39.99 -38.44 -4.81
C GLY A 311 -39.84 -39.92 -5.20
N GLU A 312 -38.85 -40.25 -6.04
CA GLU A 312 -38.47 -41.63 -6.34
C GLU A 312 -37.38 -42.13 -5.39
N GLY A 313 -37.19 -43.45 -5.33
CA GLY A 313 -36.11 -44.07 -4.57
C GLY A 313 -34.76 -43.95 -5.26
N ILE A 314 -33.81 -44.79 -4.85
CA ILE A 314 -32.47 -44.85 -5.47
C ILE A 314 -32.51 -45.31 -6.95
N ASP A 315 -33.64 -45.87 -7.39
CA ASP A 315 -33.87 -46.37 -8.75
C ASP A 315 -33.97 -45.26 -9.80
N TYR A 316 -34.05 -43.99 -9.37
CA TYR A 316 -33.97 -42.83 -10.25
C TYR A 316 -32.69 -42.86 -11.12
N PHE A 317 -31.58 -43.35 -10.55
CA PHE A 317 -30.35 -43.59 -11.30
C PHE A 317 -30.26 -45.05 -11.75
N LYS A 318 -30.39 -45.25 -13.07
CA LYS A 318 -30.34 -46.60 -13.69
C LYS A 318 -28.93 -47.20 -13.69
N ASP A 319 -27.92 -46.35 -13.79
CA ASP A 319 -26.51 -46.75 -13.80
C ASP A 319 -25.98 -46.88 -12.36
N ASN A 320 -24.97 -47.73 -12.16
CA ASN A 320 -24.35 -47.90 -10.83
C ASN A 320 -23.44 -46.72 -10.45
N GLN A 321 -22.78 -46.09 -11.41
CA GLN A 321 -21.80 -45.03 -11.14
C GLN A 321 -22.39 -43.80 -10.41
N PRO A 322 -23.59 -43.29 -10.75
CA PRO A 322 -24.22 -42.20 -10.00
C PRO A 322 -24.71 -42.61 -8.60
N ARG A 323 -24.88 -43.91 -8.33
CA ARG A 323 -25.32 -44.41 -7.02
C ARG A 323 -24.16 -44.53 -6.03
N GLU A 324 -22.93 -44.63 -6.52
CA GLU A 324 -21.71 -44.67 -5.71
C GLU A 324 -21.24 -43.28 -5.26
N GLN A 325 -21.65 -42.22 -5.97
CA GLN A 325 -21.26 -40.82 -5.70
C GLN A 325 -22.13 -40.17 -4.64
#